data_AF-G3VKL6-F1
#
_entry.id   AF-G3VKL6-F1
#
_cell.length_a   1.000
_cell.length_b   1.000
_cell.length_c   1.000
_cell.angle_alpha   90.00
_cell.angle_beta   90.00
_cell.angle_gamma   90.00
#
_symmetry.space_group_name_H-M   'P 1'
#
loop_
_entity.id
_entity.type
_entity.pdbx_description
1 polymer ?
#
loop_
_entity_poly.entity_id
_entity_poly.type
_entity_poly.pdbx_seq_one_letter_code
_entity_poly.pdbx_strand_id
1 'polypeptide(L)'
;MAAPPSHGPFSGFPAPQEHTQVVPDVRLLQRRLPLAFRDATSAPLRKLSVDLIKTYKHINEVYYAKKKRRAQQGPPEDASTKKERKVLNHGYDDDNHDYIVRSGERWLERYEIDSLIGKGSFGQVDSRPHAGPG
;
A
#
# COMPACT_ATOMS: atom_id res chain seq x y z
N MET A 1 -80.19 -12.17 -4.65
CA MET A 1 -80.40 -11.99 -6.09
C MET A 1 -79.69 -10.72 -6.54
N ALA A 2 -78.60 -10.86 -7.30
CA ALA A 2 -78.00 -9.81 -8.14
C ALA A 2 -77.00 -10.51 -9.08
N ALA A 3 -77.10 -10.25 -10.38
CA ALA A 3 -76.34 -10.92 -11.44
C ALA A 3 -74.86 -10.46 -11.48
N PRO A 4 -73.91 -11.30 -11.96
CA PRO A 4 -72.54 -10.88 -12.20
C PRO A 4 -72.42 -10.07 -13.51
N PRO A 5 -71.58 -9.02 -13.57
CA PRO A 5 -71.30 -8.32 -14.81
C PRO A 5 -70.35 -9.13 -15.72
N SER A 6 -70.71 -9.12 -17.00
CA SER A 6 -69.99 -9.69 -18.14
C SER A 6 -68.66 -8.96 -18.38
N HIS A 7 -67.54 -9.69 -18.42
CA HIS A 7 -66.27 -9.23 -18.99
C HIS A 7 -66.07 -9.85 -20.37
N GLY A 8 -66.00 -8.99 -21.40
CA GLY A 8 -65.70 -9.35 -22.79
C GLY A 8 -64.23 -9.78 -22.99
N PRO A 9 -63.86 -10.24 -24.20
CA PRO A 9 -62.56 -10.84 -24.46
C PRO A 9 -61.45 -9.79 -24.38
N PHE A 10 -60.37 -10.15 -23.68
CA PHE A 10 -59.16 -9.35 -23.54
C PHE A 10 -58.53 -9.13 -24.92
N SER A 11 -58.63 -7.90 -25.43
CA SER A 11 -57.94 -7.44 -26.64
C SER A 11 -56.43 -7.53 -26.45
N GLY A 12 -55.75 -8.03 -27.48
CA GLY A 12 -54.35 -8.47 -27.43
C GLY A 12 -53.35 -7.44 -26.91
N PHE A 13 -52.30 -7.96 -26.28
CA PHE A 13 -51.11 -7.19 -25.95
C PHE A 13 -50.46 -6.66 -27.24
N PRO A 14 -50.05 -5.38 -27.28
CA PRO A 14 -49.27 -4.85 -28.38
C PRO A 14 -47.87 -5.51 -28.39
N ALA A 15 -47.42 -5.92 -29.58
CA ALA A 15 -46.09 -6.47 -29.80
C ALA A 15 -45.00 -5.47 -29.33
N PRO A 16 -43.85 -5.94 -28.81
CA PRO A 16 -42.77 -5.06 -28.40
C PRO A 16 -42.23 -4.33 -29.64
N GLN A 17 -42.19 -3.00 -29.56
CA GLN A 17 -41.55 -2.15 -30.55
C GLN A 17 -40.03 -2.42 -30.55
N GLU A 18 -39.50 -2.76 -31.72
CA GLU A 18 -38.07 -2.88 -31.98
C GLU A 18 -37.42 -1.48 -31.85
N HIS A 19 -36.84 -1.19 -30.68
CA HIS A 19 -35.89 -0.09 -30.54
C HIS A 19 -34.57 -0.52 -31.20
N THR A 20 -34.35 -0.07 -32.43
CA THR A 20 -33.06 -0.20 -33.12
C THR A 20 -31.99 0.59 -32.35
N GLN A 21 -31.31 -0.06 -31.41
CA GLN A 21 -30.02 0.43 -30.93
C GLN A 21 -29.08 0.42 -32.13
N VAL A 22 -28.71 1.62 -32.60
CA VAL A 22 -27.60 1.79 -33.53
C VAL A 22 -26.33 1.44 -32.76
N VAL A 23 -26.01 0.16 -32.72
CA VAL A 23 -24.71 -0.33 -32.26
C VAL A 23 -23.65 0.31 -33.17
N PRO A 24 -22.68 1.06 -32.64
CA PRO A 24 -21.59 1.56 -33.47
C PRO A 24 -20.90 0.34 -34.08
N ASP A 25 -20.74 0.35 -35.39
CA ASP A 25 -20.24 -0.79 -36.17
C ASP A 25 -18.88 -1.25 -35.63
N VAL A 26 -18.92 -2.31 -34.81
CA VAL A 26 -17.76 -2.92 -34.13
C VAL A 26 -16.69 -3.32 -35.16
N ARG A 27 -17.10 -3.55 -36.41
CA ARG A 27 -16.21 -3.93 -37.51
C ARG A 27 -15.27 -2.80 -37.94
N LEU A 28 -15.65 -1.53 -37.73
CA LEU A 28 -14.78 -0.38 -38.03
C LEU A 28 -13.67 -0.18 -36.99
N LEU A 29 -13.91 -0.52 -35.72
CA LEU A 29 -12.86 -0.52 -34.69
C LEU A 29 -11.81 -1.62 -34.91
N GLN A 30 -12.25 -2.77 -35.42
CA GLN A 30 -11.40 -3.93 -35.63
C GLN A 30 -10.36 -3.73 -36.76
N ARG A 31 -10.58 -2.78 -37.68
CA ARG A 31 -9.67 -2.47 -38.79
C ARG A 31 -8.61 -1.41 -38.47
N ARG A 32 -8.61 -0.84 -37.26
CA ARG A 32 -7.67 0.20 -36.82
C ARG A 32 -6.66 -0.26 -35.77
N LEU A 33 -6.77 -1.49 -35.28
CA LEU A 33 -5.84 -2.05 -34.30
C LEU A 33 -4.93 -3.07 -34.98
N PRO A 34 -3.59 -2.95 -34.87
CA PRO A 34 -2.67 -3.96 -35.38
C PRO A 34 -3.06 -5.35 -34.85
N LEU A 35 -3.37 -6.30 -35.74
CA LEU A 35 -3.72 -7.68 -35.39
C LEU A 35 -2.52 -8.49 -34.85
N ALA A 36 -1.31 -7.92 -34.90
CA ALA A 36 -0.16 -8.47 -34.21
C ALA A 36 -0.27 -8.09 -32.73
N PHE A 37 -0.94 -8.95 -31.96
CA PHE A 37 -0.86 -8.92 -30.50
C PHE A 37 0.62 -9.00 -30.13
N ARG A 38 1.20 -7.91 -29.62
CA ARG A 38 2.55 -7.94 -29.05
C ARG A 38 2.56 -9.02 -27.97
N ASP A 39 3.66 -9.77 -27.86
CA ASP A 39 3.77 -10.81 -26.83
C ASP A 39 3.32 -10.22 -25.48
N ALA A 40 2.37 -10.90 -24.83
CA ALA A 40 1.80 -10.46 -23.56
C ALA A 40 2.89 -10.19 -22.53
N THR A 41 4.03 -10.88 -22.58
CA THR A 41 5.17 -10.65 -21.68
C THR A 41 5.90 -9.31 -21.94
N SER A 42 5.84 -8.80 -23.17
CA SER A 42 6.44 -7.55 -23.63
C SER A 42 5.49 -6.35 -23.54
N ALA A 43 4.22 -6.59 -23.21
CA ALA A 43 3.20 -5.55 -23.10
C ALA A 43 3.64 -4.53 -22.03
N PRO A 44 3.64 -3.22 -22.31
CA PRO A 44 4.17 -2.20 -21.40
C PRO A 44 3.57 -2.28 -20.00
N LEU A 45 2.27 -2.50 -19.88
CA LEU A 45 1.57 -2.63 -18.60
C LEU A 45 2.06 -3.86 -17.79
N ARG A 46 2.31 -4.99 -18.46
CA ARG A 46 2.84 -6.20 -17.83
C ARG A 46 4.31 -6.05 -17.48
N LYS A 47 5.11 -5.45 -18.36
CA LYS A 47 6.53 -5.18 -18.07
C LYS A 47 6.69 -4.29 -16.84
N LEU A 48 5.93 -3.20 -16.76
CA LEU A 48 5.98 -2.29 -15.60
C LEU A 48 5.51 -2.97 -14.29
N SER A 49 4.41 -3.74 -14.33
CA SER A 49 3.90 -4.41 -13.13
C SER A 49 4.76 -5.60 -12.68
N VAL A 50 5.21 -6.42 -13.62
CA VAL A 50 6.05 -7.58 -13.34
C VAL A 50 7.44 -7.16 -12.86
N ASP A 51 8.06 -6.14 -13.47
CA ASP A 51 9.39 -5.68 -13.06
C ASP A 51 9.36 -5.00 -11.69
N LEU A 52 8.26 -4.30 -11.36
CA LEU A 52 8.05 -3.75 -10.01
C LEU A 52 7.90 -4.87 -8.97
N ILE A 53 7.09 -5.90 -9.26
CA ILE A 53 6.91 -7.05 -8.35
C ILE A 53 8.22 -7.81 -8.17
N LYS A 54 8.98 -8.03 -9.25
CA LYS A 54 10.29 -8.69 -9.19
C LYS A 54 11.28 -7.88 -8.34
N THR A 55 11.35 -6.58 -8.56
CA THR A 55 12.24 -5.68 -7.81
C THR A 55 11.88 -5.67 -6.33
N TYR A 56 10.60 -5.55 -5.99
CA TYR A 56 10.13 -5.59 -4.61
C TYR A 56 10.48 -6.91 -3.92
N LYS A 57 10.23 -8.06 -4.58
CA LYS A 57 10.58 -9.38 -4.05
C LYS A 57 12.09 -9.53 -3.84
N HIS A 58 12.90 -9.09 -4.80
CA HIS A 58 14.35 -9.18 -4.71
C HIS A 58 14.92 -8.33 -3.56
N ILE A 59 14.41 -7.09 -3.40
CA ILE A 59 14.79 -6.22 -2.28
C ILE A 59 14.46 -6.89 -0.94
N ASN A 60 13.26 -7.44 -0.80
CA ASN A 60 12.85 -8.15 0.43
C ASN A 60 13.72 -9.39 0.68
N GLU A 61 13.99 -10.19 -0.35
CA GLU A 61 14.82 -11.39 -0.26
C GLU A 61 16.23 -11.08 0.23
N VAL A 62 16.89 -10.09 -0.39
CA VAL A 62 18.23 -9.64 0.01
C VAL A 62 18.22 -9.10 1.44
N TYR A 63 17.20 -8.34 1.83
CA TYR A 63 17.06 -7.83 3.19
C TYR A 63 16.98 -8.96 4.22
N TYR A 64 16.09 -9.92 4.02
CA TYR A 64 15.91 -11.02 4.97
C TYR A 64 17.09 -12.00 4.98
N ALA A 65 17.74 -12.24 3.84
CA ALA A 65 18.98 -13.01 3.77
C ALA A 65 20.09 -12.34 4.58
N LYS A 66 20.26 -11.01 4.43
CA LYS A 66 21.25 -10.24 5.19
C LYS A 66 20.92 -10.18 6.69
N LYS A 67 19.65 -10.05 7.06
CA LYS A 67 19.17 -10.09 8.46
C LYS A 67 19.47 -11.46 9.10
N LYS A 68 19.17 -12.56 8.39
CA LYS A 68 19.45 -13.93 8.86
C LYS A 68 20.95 -14.18 9.04
N ARG A 69 21.79 -13.75 8.10
CA ARG A 69 23.26 -13.90 8.21
C ARG A 69 23.82 -13.18 9.44
N ARG A 70 23.35 -11.96 9.74
CA ARG A 70 23.76 -11.20 10.92
C ARG A 70 23.32 -11.86 12.23
N ALA A 71 22.13 -12.45 12.27
CA ALA A 71 21.66 -13.18 13.45
C ALA A 71 22.44 -14.48 13.70
N GLN A 72 22.96 -15.13 12.65
CA GLN A 72 23.77 -16.35 12.76
C GLN A 72 25.25 -16.09 13.08
N GLN A 73 25.79 -14.92 12.70
CA GLN A 73 27.19 -14.57 12.94
C GLN A 73 27.49 -14.09 14.37
N GLY A 74 26.49 -14.10 15.26
CA GLY A 74 26.64 -13.56 16.62
C GLY A 74 26.96 -12.07 16.62
N PRO A 75 26.97 -11.42 17.80
CA PRO A 75 27.59 -10.11 17.95
C PRO A 75 29.05 -10.20 17.47
N PRO A 76 29.61 -9.18 16.80
CA PRO A 76 31.03 -9.17 16.51
C PRO A 76 31.80 -9.22 17.84
N GLU A 77 32.47 -10.34 18.11
CA GLU A 77 33.20 -10.67 19.35
C GLU A 77 34.48 -9.83 19.57
N ASP A 78 34.68 -8.72 18.85
CA ASP A 78 35.84 -7.85 19.04
C ASP A 78 35.50 -6.40 18.72
N ALA A 79 34.83 -5.74 19.65
CA ALA A 79 34.88 -4.28 19.76
C ALA A 79 35.26 -3.87 21.19
N SER A 80 36.29 -4.53 21.74
CA SER A 80 37.18 -3.91 22.74
C SER A 80 38.04 -2.85 22.06
N THR A 81 37.39 -1.85 21.46
CA THR A 81 37.93 -0.52 21.38
C THR A 81 36.90 0.35 22.05
N LYS A 82 37.34 0.92 23.17
CA LYS A 82 36.88 2.16 23.77
C LYS A 82 36.71 3.21 22.66
N LYS A 83 35.66 3.08 21.84
CA LYS A 83 35.22 4.09 20.88
C LYS A 83 34.90 5.27 21.76
N GLU A 84 35.74 6.29 21.72
CA GLU A 84 35.32 7.63 22.08
C GLU A 84 33.93 7.78 21.48
N ARG A 85 32.91 7.88 22.35
CA ARG A 85 31.51 8.00 21.96
C ARG A 85 31.47 9.18 21.01
N LYS A 86 31.40 8.91 19.70
CA LYS A 86 31.39 9.97 18.72
C LYS A 86 30.10 10.73 19.01
N VAL A 87 30.23 11.96 19.48
CA VAL A 87 29.07 12.78 19.81
C VAL A 87 28.39 13.09 18.48
N LEU A 88 27.30 12.38 18.20
CA LEU A 88 26.44 12.60 17.04
C LEU A 88 25.34 13.56 17.44
N ASN A 89 25.07 14.55 16.59
CA ASN A 89 24.05 15.57 16.83
C ASN A 89 24.09 16.14 18.27
N HIS A 90 25.26 16.62 18.72
CA HIS A 90 25.44 17.14 20.09
C HIS A 90 25.05 16.17 21.23
N GLY A 91 24.98 14.87 20.94
CA GLY A 91 24.60 13.81 21.89
C GLY A 91 23.10 13.53 21.93
N TYR A 92 22.32 14.10 21.01
CA TYR A 92 20.90 13.80 20.85
C TYR A 92 20.65 12.51 20.07
N ASP A 93 21.58 12.11 19.20
CA ASP A 93 21.42 10.91 18.37
C ASP A 93 22.33 9.78 18.85
N ASP A 94 21.87 8.55 18.64
CA ASP A 94 22.69 7.35 18.84
C ASP A 94 23.55 7.01 17.61
N ASP A 95 24.38 5.97 17.72
CA ASP A 95 25.26 5.49 16.64
C ASP A 95 24.48 5.07 15.37
N ASN A 96 23.17 4.85 15.50
CA ASN A 96 22.28 4.41 14.45
C ASN A 96 21.54 5.59 13.77
N HIS A 97 21.88 6.83 14.13
CA HIS A 97 21.25 8.08 13.66
C HIS A 97 19.78 8.19 14.09
N ASP A 98 19.40 7.48 15.16
CA ASP A 98 18.10 7.55 15.78
C ASP A 98 18.16 8.55 16.95
N TYR A 99 17.13 9.39 17.09
CA TYR A 99 17.03 10.32 18.23
C TYR A 99 16.92 9.53 19.54
N ILE A 100 17.66 9.95 20.57
CA ILE A 100 17.61 9.34 21.91
C ILE A 100 16.37 9.85 22.63
N VAL A 101 15.27 9.14 22.46
CA VAL A 101 13.97 9.44 23.09
C VAL A 101 14.09 9.41 24.62
N ARG A 102 13.58 10.47 25.27
CA ARG A 102 13.46 10.56 26.73
C ARG A 102 12.00 10.77 27.11
N SER A 103 11.47 9.91 27.97
CA SER A 103 10.13 10.07 28.52
C SER A 103 10.03 11.35 29.35
N GLY A 104 8.96 12.11 29.17
CA GLY A 104 8.75 13.42 29.78
C GLY A 104 9.46 14.58 29.07
N GLU A 105 10.19 14.32 27.97
CA GLU A 105 10.79 15.38 27.18
C GLU A 105 9.72 16.23 26.49
N ARG A 106 9.86 17.56 26.56
CA ARG A 106 8.97 18.50 25.88
C ARG A 106 9.65 19.16 24.69
N TRP A 107 9.15 18.87 23.50
CA TRP A 107 9.58 19.53 22.28
C TRP A 107 8.77 20.79 22.02
N LEU A 108 9.50 21.91 21.86
CA LEU A 108 8.93 23.24 21.60
C LEU A 108 7.84 23.63 22.61
N GLU A 109 7.96 23.13 23.84
CA GLU A 109 6.98 23.31 24.93
C GLU A 109 5.54 22.81 24.62
N ARG A 110 5.32 22.17 23.46
CA ARG A 110 3.98 21.79 22.97
C ARG A 110 3.75 20.29 22.91
N TYR A 111 4.80 19.51 22.68
CA TYR A 111 4.69 18.06 22.54
C TYR A 111 5.48 17.41 23.66
N GLU A 112 4.78 16.79 24.59
CA GLU A 112 5.39 15.93 25.59
C GLU A 112 5.50 14.52 25.02
N ILE A 113 6.68 13.92 25.17
CA ILE A 113 6.94 12.54 24.77
C ILE A 113 6.62 11.62 25.94
N ASP A 114 5.71 10.69 25.72
CA ASP A 114 5.33 9.71 26.74
C ASP A 114 6.23 8.47 26.63
N SER A 115 6.04 7.67 25.58
CA SER A 115 6.79 6.44 25.39
C SER A 115 7.06 6.13 23.92
N LEU A 116 8.13 5.38 23.66
CA LEU A 116 8.44 4.86 22.34
C LEU A 116 7.47 3.72 21.97
N ILE A 117 6.68 3.91 20.92
CA ILE A 117 5.66 2.96 20.48
C ILE A 117 6.07 2.13 19.27
N GLY A 118 7.10 2.54 18.53
CA GLY A 118 7.54 1.80 17.35
C GLY A 118 8.96 2.13 16.89
N LYS A 119 9.61 1.13 16.30
CA LYS A 119 10.88 1.27 15.57
C LYS A 119 10.77 0.65 14.19
N GLY A 120 11.39 1.28 13.19
CA GLY A 120 11.42 0.81 11.82
C GLY A 120 12.64 1.31 11.06
N SER A 121 12.76 0.94 9.78
CA SER A 121 13.84 1.44 8.92
C SER A 121 13.78 2.95 8.68
N PHE A 122 12.62 3.57 8.93
CA PHE A 122 12.41 5.00 8.83
C PHE A 122 12.79 5.76 10.12
N GLY A 123 13.09 5.05 11.22
CA GLY A 123 13.39 5.63 12.53
C GLY A 123 12.42 5.18 13.62
N GLN A 124 12.01 6.11 14.48
CA GLN A 124 11.22 5.86 15.69
C GLN A 124 9.87 6.57 15.66
N VAL A 125 8.89 6.02 16.39
CA VAL A 125 7.56 6.61 16.60
C VAL A 125 7.27 6.60 18.09
N ASP A 126 6.87 7.76 18.62
CA ASP A 126 6.57 7.97 20.04
C ASP A 126 5.11 8.37 20.26
N SER A 127 4.56 7.99 21.41
CA SER A 127 3.28 8.46 21.90
C SER A 127 3.40 9.82 22.57
N ARG A 128 2.27 10.51 22.64
CA ARG A 128 2.09 11.71 23.47
C ARG A 128 1.15 11.33 24.61
N PRO A 129 1.29 11.95 25.80
CA PRO A 129 0.37 11.70 26.88
C PRO A 129 -1.06 12.04 26.45
N HIS A 130 -1.99 11.13 26.76
CA HIS A 130 -3.40 11.35 26.52
C HIS A 130 -3.93 12.37 27.54
N ALA A 131 -4.06 13.62 27.11
CA ALA A 131 -4.80 14.63 27.86
C ALA A 131 -6.30 14.29 27.78
N GLY A 132 -6.79 13.46 28.70
CA GLY A 132 -8.22 13.27 28.90
C GLY A 132 -8.86 14.55 29.44
N PRO A 133 -10.13 14.84 29.13
CA PRO A 133 -10.84 15.94 29.77
C PRO A 133 -10.98 15.64 31.27
N GLY A 134 -10.51 16.56 32.11
CA GLY A 134 -10.77 16.60 33.56
C GLY A 134 -12.12 17.18 33.89
#